data_AF-A0A954DZU5-F1
#
_entry.id   AF-A0A954DZU5-F1
#
_cell.length_a   1.000
_cell.length_b   1.000
_cell.length_c   1.000
_cell.angle_alpha   90.00
_cell.angle_beta   90.00
_cell.angle_gamma   90.00
#
_symmetry.space_group_name_H-M   'P 1'
#
loop_
_entity.id
_entity.type
_entity.pdbx_description
1 polymer ?
#
loop_
_entity_poly.entity_id
_entity_poly.type
_entity_poly.pdbx_seq_one_letter_code
_entity_poly.pdbx_strand_id
1 'polypeptide(L)'
;MRSLLILLAFFFVAAPRAEAQIIAVYFKSDKVAQKYKKQLVEWNGHPCVVGEPMKGIKIEDGQIKYSPDGPNELYVADPEKPEDPAYYFLNGEKHPTTKKNRLVIQGPHIEGIAVMMRDESLAGLSKEYVLRMAQIDEFRDDRDRFDKGTVDWNSRHARLVSALEKLRMWLESTAFPGALKRIDKELKKEQKYATGHIEARAETAYNSIKEIETPEALKRISQDQFQGAHNFRAMESQHLRFYYIDEITDEQVRQALLLGEEVIEGFRNTFIDPYISETYVDNIPDTIFQEFFFVPDTDEAVIAYSTGFYNTDWSRDREQRLKISGERSIGMGTFRDRWRNNQPEIPGIVCHTLGHSLSSLHYGDGKIQFLPQDWISEGLGYHISFEHLGRNNVTCKSFNHDNPGYVKREFEEKKEGEKSMGTGRRDTYNEIALQFGRPIDQLALRELYEMDDADLAKSWSFFDYVLRKEGLEGQLWLQAAGKFSTDKKTFIEKWREAAAAALGVTPREAFKDVEGRWREFASNGQDTSESTGKRGSR
;
A
#
# COMPACT_ATOMS: atom_id res chain seq x y z
N MET A 1 -41.05 32.54 22.01
CA MET A 1 -40.43 32.36 23.34
C MET A 1 -40.05 30.89 23.47
N ARG A 2 -38.73 30.61 23.41
CA ARG A 2 -37.94 29.95 24.47
C ARG A 2 -38.30 28.47 24.68
N SER A 3 -37.47 27.56 24.15
CA SER A 3 -36.55 26.67 24.93
C SER A 3 -37.26 25.32 25.19
N LEU A 4 -36.67 24.11 25.17
CA LEU A 4 -35.30 23.61 25.25
C LEU A 4 -35.35 22.06 25.07
N LEU A 5 -34.28 21.44 24.53
CA LEU A 5 -33.67 20.12 24.87
C LEU A 5 -34.59 18.85 24.95
N ILE A 6 -34.28 17.71 24.33
CA ILE A 6 -33.11 16.86 24.61
C ILE A 6 -32.68 16.10 23.33
N LEU A 7 -31.43 16.37 22.93
CA LEU A 7 -30.56 15.48 22.17
C LEU A 7 -30.28 14.21 22.99
N LEU A 8 -30.41 13.02 22.38
CA LEU A 8 -29.70 11.84 22.84
C LEU A 8 -28.80 11.37 21.71
N ALA A 9 -27.55 11.80 21.84
CA ALA A 9 -26.42 11.40 21.03
C ALA A 9 -26.16 9.90 21.23
N PHE A 10 -26.25 9.13 20.14
CA PHE A 10 -25.53 7.87 20.06
C PHE A 10 -24.12 8.17 19.58
N PHE A 11 -23.18 7.84 20.47
CA PHE A 11 -21.75 7.85 20.28
C PHE A 11 -21.37 7.14 18.98
N PHE A 12 -20.91 7.90 17.99
CA PHE A 12 -19.82 7.41 17.15
C PHE A 12 -18.60 7.35 18.06
N VAL A 13 -18.26 6.16 18.52
CA VAL A 13 -16.95 5.89 19.12
C VAL A 13 -15.95 6.04 17.99
N ALA A 14 -15.44 7.27 17.83
CA ALA A 14 -14.15 7.46 17.18
C ALA A 14 -13.16 6.61 17.98
N ALA A 15 -12.61 5.58 17.36
CA ALA A 15 -11.48 4.86 17.93
C ALA A 15 -10.42 5.89 18.36
N PRO A 16 -9.73 5.68 19.51
CA PRO A 16 -8.63 6.54 19.90
C PRO A 16 -7.68 6.67 18.70
N ARG A 17 -7.44 7.92 18.31
CA ARG A 17 -6.68 8.27 17.11
C ARG A 17 -5.20 8.02 17.40
N ALA A 18 -4.63 6.92 16.89
CA ALA A 18 -3.19 6.63 16.90
C ALA A 18 -2.37 7.91 16.62
N GLU A 19 -1.60 8.41 17.58
CA GLU A 19 -0.87 9.67 17.44
C GLU A 19 0.05 9.63 16.22
N ALA A 20 0.05 10.69 15.40
CA ALA A 20 0.93 10.72 14.25
C ALA A 20 2.40 10.76 14.64
N GLN A 21 3.18 9.84 14.10
CA GLN A 21 4.60 9.73 14.40
C GLN A 21 5.43 10.81 13.68
N ILE A 22 5.11 11.16 12.42
CA ILE A 22 5.84 12.18 11.64
C ILE A 22 4.95 13.38 11.29
N ILE A 23 5.44 14.58 11.58
CA ILE A 23 4.76 15.85 11.33
C ILE A 23 5.57 16.76 10.41
N ALA A 24 4.87 17.64 9.70
CA ALA A 24 5.43 18.75 8.94
C ALA A 24 5.19 20.08 9.67
N VAL A 25 6.24 20.87 9.87
CA VAL A 25 6.19 22.19 10.50
C VAL A 25 6.41 23.27 9.45
N TYR A 26 5.39 24.09 9.24
CA TYR A 26 5.39 25.23 8.31
C TYR A 26 5.80 26.52 9.01
N PHE A 27 6.42 27.44 8.26
CA PHE A 27 7.01 28.67 8.78
C PHE A 27 6.29 29.91 8.28
N LYS A 28 6.10 30.91 9.15
CA LYS A 28 5.37 32.15 8.84
C LYS A 28 5.94 32.99 7.68
N SER A 29 7.16 32.70 7.25
CA SER A 29 7.79 33.36 6.10
C SER A 29 9.01 32.58 5.61
N ASP A 30 9.35 32.73 4.34
CA ASP A 30 10.57 32.18 3.75
C ASP A 30 11.83 32.61 4.50
N LYS A 31 11.90 33.87 4.94
CA LYS A 31 13.03 34.38 5.72
C LYS A 31 13.24 33.59 7.02
N VAL A 32 12.17 33.15 7.65
CA VAL A 32 12.22 32.31 8.85
C VAL A 32 12.61 30.88 8.48
N ALA A 33 12.00 30.33 7.42
CA ALA A 33 12.32 28.99 6.93
C ALA A 33 13.82 28.84 6.62
N GLN A 34 14.44 29.84 6.00
CA GLN A 34 15.87 29.83 5.66
C GLN A 34 16.83 29.70 6.85
N LYS A 35 16.37 29.98 8.08
CA LYS A 35 17.14 29.68 9.30
C LYS A 35 17.34 28.17 9.50
N TYR A 36 16.47 27.35 8.91
CA TYR A 36 16.40 25.90 9.01
C TYR A 36 16.79 25.19 7.69
N LYS A 37 17.46 25.90 6.77
CA LYS A 37 17.73 25.43 5.39
C LYS A 37 18.38 24.04 5.24
N LYS A 38 19.05 23.52 6.28
CA LYS A 38 19.66 22.18 6.25
C LYS A 38 18.66 21.05 6.47
N GLN A 39 17.47 21.39 6.98
CA GLN A 39 16.39 20.46 7.29
C GLN A 39 15.10 20.79 6.51
N LEU A 40 15.14 21.81 5.65
CA LEU A 40 14.00 22.13 4.80
C LEU A 40 13.84 21.06 3.72
N VAL A 41 12.61 20.58 3.62
CA VAL A 41 12.13 19.71 2.54
C VAL A 41 10.88 20.36 1.92
N GLU A 42 10.49 19.89 0.75
CA GLU A 42 9.24 20.30 0.12
C GLU A 42 8.17 19.24 0.37
N TRP A 43 7.01 19.65 0.88
CA TRP A 43 5.87 18.77 1.08
C TRP A 43 4.56 19.51 0.78
N ASN A 44 3.71 18.90 -0.04
CA ASN A 44 2.51 19.53 -0.63
C ASN A 44 2.81 20.88 -1.31
N GLY A 45 3.94 20.99 -2.01
CA GLY A 45 4.35 22.22 -2.70
C GLY A 45 4.83 23.36 -1.78
N HIS A 46 5.04 23.08 -0.49
CA HIS A 46 5.45 24.08 0.50
C HIS A 46 6.75 23.67 1.22
N PRO A 47 7.67 24.62 1.48
CA PRO A 47 8.87 24.35 2.26
C PRO A 47 8.52 24.18 3.75
N CYS A 48 8.90 23.04 4.32
CA CYS A 48 8.67 22.73 5.73
C CYS A 48 9.85 21.96 6.34
N VAL A 49 9.84 21.81 7.67
CA VAL A 49 10.66 20.79 8.34
C VAL A 49 9.78 19.59 8.65
N VAL A 50 10.29 18.39 8.35
CA VAL A 50 9.64 17.13 8.69
C VAL A 50 10.39 16.45 9.83
N GLY A 51 9.67 15.91 10.81
CA GLY A 51 10.27 15.19 11.93
C GLY A 51 9.27 14.60 12.91
N GLU A 52 9.76 13.86 13.91
CA GLU A 52 8.93 13.36 15.00
C GLU A 52 8.95 14.31 16.21
N PRO A 53 7.82 14.52 16.89
CA PRO A 53 7.78 15.30 18.12
C PRO A 53 8.75 14.76 19.19
N MET A 54 9.61 15.64 19.72
CA MET A 54 10.49 15.33 20.86
C MET A 54 10.06 16.07 22.13
N LYS A 55 9.91 17.40 22.06
CA LYS A 55 9.52 18.24 23.20
C LYS A 55 8.74 19.45 22.74
N GLY A 56 7.76 19.89 23.53
CA GLY A 56 7.01 21.12 23.26
C GLY A 56 5.91 20.97 22.20
N ILE A 57 5.86 19.84 21.49
CA ILE A 57 4.78 19.44 20.57
C ILE A 57 4.12 18.17 21.10
N LYS A 58 2.79 18.15 21.10
CA LYS A 58 1.96 17.00 21.49
C LYS A 58 0.78 16.86 20.54
N ILE A 59 0.31 15.64 20.36
CA ILE A 59 -0.91 15.34 19.62
C ILE A 59 -1.92 14.81 20.63
N GLU A 60 -2.96 15.60 20.90
CA GLU A 60 -4.00 15.27 21.90
C GLU A 60 -5.36 15.38 21.20
N ASP A 61 -6.19 14.33 21.26
CA ASP A 61 -7.53 14.28 20.64
C ASP A 61 -7.56 14.58 19.11
N GLY A 62 -6.45 14.31 18.43
CA GLY A 62 -6.27 14.63 17.01
C GLY A 62 -5.99 16.11 16.72
N GLN A 63 -5.80 16.93 17.76
CA GLN A 63 -5.29 18.30 17.64
C GLN A 63 -3.79 18.34 17.96
N ILE A 64 -3.04 19.08 17.16
CA ILE A 64 -1.62 19.31 17.41
C ILE A 64 -1.48 20.54 18.31
N LYS A 65 -0.98 20.32 19.52
CA LYS A 65 -0.62 21.38 20.48
C LYS A 65 0.89 21.59 20.42
N TYR A 66 1.31 22.85 20.39
CA TYR A 66 2.72 23.22 20.44
C TYR A 66 2.94 24.41 21.37
N SER A 67 4.19 24.71 21.72
CA SER A 67 4.54 25.84 22.58
C SER A 67 4.67 27.13 21.75
N PRO A 68 3.67 28.05 21.76
CA PRO A 68 3.65 29.20 20.84
C PRO A 68 4.73 30.23 21.13
N ASP A 69 5.15 30.35 22.40
CA ASP A 69 6.18 31.30 22.85
C ASP A 69 7.50 30.61 23.23
N GLY A 70 7.56 29.28 23.11
CA GLY A 70 8.66 28.46 23.61
C GLY A 70 9.38 27.65 22.54
N PRO A 71 10.43 26.90 22.93
CA PRO A 71 11.08 25.96 22.04
C PRO A 71 10.21 24.73 21.78
N ASN A 72 10.18 24.32 20.53
CA ASN A 72 9.57 23.09 20.05
C ASN A 72 10.67 22.24 19.42
N GLU A 73 10.79 20.99 19.84
CA GLU A 73 11.89 20.12 19.47
C GLU A 73 11.39 18.92 18.67
N LEU A 74 12.14 18.59 17.61
CA LEU A 74 11.89 17.45 16.74
C LEU A 74 13.10 16.53 16.68
N TYR A 75 12.85 15.24 16.56
CA TYR A 75 13.77 14.33 15.89
C TYR A 75 13.70 14.57 14.39
N VAL A 76 14.84 14.76 13.75
CA VAL A 76 14.94 14.95 12.30
C VAL A 76 15.94 13.96 11.70
N ALA A 77 15.58 13.37 10.57
CA ALA A 77 16.49 12.51 9.83
C ALA A 77 17.47 13.35 8.97
N ASP A 78 18.55 12.73 8.51
CA ASP A 78 19.41 13.33 7.49
C ASP A 78 18.76 13.12 6.11
N PRO A 79 18.36 14.18 5.38
CA PRO A 79 17.71 14.04 4.08
C PRO A 79 18.54 13.33 3.01
N GLU A 80 19.87 13.27 3.18
CA GLU A 80 20.81 12.64 2.24
C GLU A 80 21.17 11.20 2.63
N LYS A 81 20.90 10.80 3.87
CA LYS A 81 21.30 9.50 4.44
C LYS A 81 20.12 8.80 5.12
N PRO A 82 19.12 8.36 4.33
CA PRO A 82 17.98 7.61 4.85
C PRO A 82 18.40 6.35 5.62
N GLU A 83 19.53 5.73 5.30
CA GLU A 83 20.08 4.58 6.01
C GLU A 83 20.47 4.87 7.47
N ASP A 84 20.75 6.13 7.81
CA ASP A 84 21.15 6.53 9.17
C ASP A 84 19.89 6.89 9.99
N PRO A 85 19.52 6.09 11.02
CA PRO A 85 18.33 6.38 11.80
C PRO A 85 18.47 7.70 12.56
N ALA A 86 17.39 8.47 12.67
CA ALA A 86 17.39 9.76 13.38
C ALA A 86 17.68 9.62 14.89
N TYR A 87 17.31 8.49 15.48
CA TYR A 87 17.48 8.18 16.89
C TYR A 87 17.69 6.68 17.11
N TYR A 88 18.19 6.35 18.30
CA TYR A 88 18.26 4.99 18.83
C TYR A 88 17.52 4.93 20.17
N PHE A 89 17.21 3.72 20.63
CA PHE A 89 16.61 3.49 21.93
C PHE A 89 17.66 3.13 22.97
N LEU A 90 17.61 3.78 24.12
CA LEU A 90 18.39 3.43 25.30
C LEU A 90 17.45 3.40 26.50
N ASN A 91 17.34 2.25 27.16
CA ASN A 91 16.43 2.05 28.30
C ASN A 91 14.96 2.43 28.01
N GLY A 92 14.49 2.18 26.78
CA GLY A 92 13.13 2.52 26.36
C GLY A 92 12.92 3.99 25.96
N GLU A 93 13.92 4.85 26.09
CA GLU A 93 13.82 6.26 25.68
C GLU A 93 14.49 6.48 24.31
N LYS A 94 13.92 7.40 23.51
CA LYS A 94 14.52 7.84 22.24
C LYS A 94 15.69 8.78 22.55
N HIS A 95 16.83 8.53 21.91
CA HIS A 95 18.00 9.41 21.95
C HIS A 95 18.45 9.73 20.53
N PRO A 96 18.70 11.01 20.20
CA PRO A 96 19.12 11.37 18.85
C PRO A 96 20.47 10.73 18.53
N THR A 97 20.60 10.15 17.33
CA THR A 97 21.82 9.45 16.89
C THR A 97 23.01 10.40 16.90
N THR A 98 22.79 11.63 16.45
CA THR A 98 23.76 12.72 16.57
C THR A 98 23.08 14.00 17.04
N LYS A 99 23.87 15.00 17.47
CA LYS A 99 23.34 16.33 17.80
C LYS A 99 22.59 17.01 16.64
N LYS A 100 22.84 16.61 15.39
CA LYS A 100 22.17 17.15 14.20
C LYS A 100 20.75 16.60 14.02
N ASN A 101 20.45 15.44 14.60
CA ASN A 101 19.14 14.81 14.53
C ASN A 101 18.14 15.38 15.54
N ARG A 102 18.53 16.41 16.29
CA ARG A 102 17.63 17.20 17.14
C ARG A 102 17.54 18.60 16.58
N LEU A 103 16.33 19.02 16.22
CA LEU A 103 16.06 20.38 15.75
C LEU A 103 15.22 21.14 16.77
N VAL A 104 15.59 22.39 17.04
CA VAL A 104 14.82 23.30 17.91
C VAL A 104 14.21 24.42 17.07
N ILE A 105 12.89 24.51 17.08
CA ILE A 105 12.09 25.53 16.38
C ILE A 105 11.41 26.42 17.44
N GLN A 106 11.60 27.74 17.33
CA GLN A 106 10.95 28.67 18.23
C GLN A 106 9.47 28.81 17.84
N GLY A 107 8.55 28.72 18.80
CA GLY A 107 7.11 28.84 18.56
C GLY A 107 6.68 30.04 17.70
N PRO A 108 7.27 31.24 17.89
CA PRO A 108 6.96 32.40 17.05
C PRO A 108 7.30 32.23 15.57
N HIS A 109 8.15 31.26 15.21
CA HIS A 109 8.52 30.93 13.83
C HIS A 109 7.48 30.04 13.12
N ILE A 110 6.64 29.33 13.88
CA ILE A 110 5.71 28.31 13.37
C ILE A 110 4.43 28.98 12.86
N GLU A 111 4.07 28.71 11.61
CA GLU A 111 2.77 29.08 11.04
C GLU A 111 1.71 28.02 11.33
N GLY A 112 2.08 26.75 11.15
CA GLY A 112 1.20 25.62 11.39
C GLY A 112 1.99 24.32 11.45
N ILE A 113 1.34 23.29 11.98
CA ILE A 113 1.88 21.93 12.01
C ILE A 113 0.81 21.02 11.41
N ALA A 114 1.22 20.11 10.53
CA ALA A 114 0.36 19.12 9.93
C ALA A 114 0.89 17.71 10.18
N VAL A 115 -0.01 16.74 10.23
CA VAL A 115 0.36 15.32 10.20
C VAL A 115 0.82 14.98 8.79
N MET A 116 2.05 14.47 8.66
CA MET A 116 2.57 13.98 7.39
C MET A 116 2.36 12.47 7.26
N MET A 117 2.83 11.70 8.24
CA MET A 117 2.62 10.25 8.30
C MET A 117 2.19 9.85 9.70
N ARG A 118 1.01 9.23 9.81
CA ARG A 118 0.46 8.86 11.11
C ARG A 118 1.15 7.63 11.68
N ASP A 119 1.32 6.61 10.85
CA ASP A 119 1.69 5.27 11.29
C ASP A 119 3.13 4.89 10.87
N GLU A 120 4.00 5.89 10.65
CA GLU A 120 5.40 5.69 10.28
C GLU A 120 6.35 6.47 11.17
N SER A 121 7.46 5.86 11.58
CA SER A 121 8.54 6.53 12.30
C SER A 121 9.71 6.81 11.37
N LEU A 122 10.51 7.83 11.67
CA LEU A 122 11.79 8.07 10.99
C LEU A 122 12.72 6.85 11.08
N ALA A 123 12.73 6.15 12.23
CA ALA A 123 13.47 4.91 12.36
C ALA A 123 12.91 3.80 11.46
N GLY A 124 11.57 3.66 11.37
CA GLY A 124 10.90 2.75 10.45
C GLY A 124 11.22 3.05 8.98
N LEU A 125 11.15 4.32 8.57
CA LEU A 125 11.50 4.74 7.22
C LEU A 125 12.98 4.44 6.89
N SER A 126 13.90 4.64 7.85
CA SER A 126 15.31 4.29 7.65
C SER A 126 15.51 2.79 7.40
N LYS A 127 14.82 1.93 8.16
CA LYS A 127 14.85 0.47 7.92
C LYS A 127 14.27 0.12 6.56
N GLU A 128 13.11 0.68 6.20
CA GLU A 128 12.46 0.45 4.90
C GLU A 128 13.38 0.81 3.74
N TYR A 129 14.12 1.92 3.85
CA TYR A 129 15.11 2.30 2.85
C TYR A 129 16.20 1.23 2.68
N VAL A 130 16.77 0.75 3.79
CA VAL A 130 17.81 -0.29 3.77
C VAL A 130 17.28 -1.58 3.13
N LEU A 131 16.06 -2.00 3.48
CA LEU A 131 15.43 -3.18 2.90
C LEU A 131 15.23 -3.06 1.38
N ARG A 132 14.76 -1.90 0.91
CA ARG A 132 14.58 -1.64 -0.53
C ARG A 132 15.90 -1.61 -1.27
N MET A 133 16.93 -1.02 -0.68
CA MET A 133 18.27 -1.01 -1.28
C MET A 133 18.88 -2.40 -1.35
N ALA A 134 18.74 -3.22 -0.30
CA ALA A 134 19.21 -4.61 -0.32
C ALA A 134 18.55 -5.41 -1.44
N GLN A 135 17.24 -5.25 -1.64
CA GLN A 135 16.51 -5.88 -2.75
C GLN A 135 16.98 -5.38 -4.14
N ILE A 136 17.25 -4.08 -4.28
CA ILE A 136 17.82 -3.52 -5.52
C ILE A 136 19.20 -4.11 -5.80
N ASP A 137 20.03 -4.27 -4.77
CA ASP A 137 21.35 -4.89 -4.90
C ASP A 137 21.23 -6.37 -5.31
N GLU A 138 20.29 -7.13 -4.71
CA GLU A 138 19.99 -8.50 -5.13
C GLU A 138 19.53 -8.59 -6.59
N PHE A 139 18.67 -7.67 -7.05
CA PHE A 139 18.23 -7.65 -8.46
C PHE A 139 19.38 -7.27 -9.40
N ARG A 140 20.30 -6.42 -8.96
CA ARG A 140 21.50 -6.08 -9.71
C ARG A 140 22.41 -7.31 -9.85
N ASP A 141 22.66 -8.00 -8.75
CA ASP A 141 23.47 -9.22 -8.73
C ASP A 141 22.85 -10.34 -9.57
N ASP A 142 21.52 -10.52 -9.51
CA ASP A 142 20.81 -11.52 -10.32
C ASP A 142 20.88 -11.19 -11.82
N ARG A 143 20.69 -9.93 -12.20
CA ARG A 143 20.86 -9.46 -13.58
C ARG A 143 22.28 -9.72 -14.09
N ASP A 144 23.29 -9.40 -13.28
CA ASP A 144 24.69 -9.45 -13.68
C ASP A 144 25.25 -10.88 -13.80
N ARG A 145 24.45 -11.91 -13.48
CA ARG A 145 24.74 -13.32 -13.80
C ARG A 145 24.57 -13.66 -15.29
N PHE A 146 23.90 -12.80 -16.05
CA PHE A 146 23.60 -13.01 -17.45
C PHE A 146 24.35 -12.03 -18.35
N ASP A 147 24.59 -12.41 -19.60
CA ASP A 147 25.24 -11.54 -20.56
C ASP A 147 24.30 -10.41 -21.00
N LYS A 148 24.83 -9.19 -21.00
CA LYS A 148 24.07 -7.99 -21.38
C LYS A 148 23.45 -8.12 -22.78
N GLY A 149 22.16 -7.80 -22.88
CA GLY A 149 21.38 -7.84 -24.12
C GLY A 149 20.74 -9.19 -24.44
N THR A 150 20.99 -10.23 -23.63
CA THR A 150 20.20 -11.48 -23.68
C THR A 150 18.78 -11.25 -23.16
N VAL A 151 17.85 -12.15 -23.53
CA VAL A 151 16.46 -12.10 -23.06
C VAL A 151 16.40 -12.16 -21.53
N ASP A 152 17.16 -13.06 -20.90
CA ASP A 152 17.24 -13.18 -19.45
C ASP A 152 17.77 -11.90 -18.81
N TRP A 153 18.87 -11.34 -19.33
CA TRP A 153 19.42 -10.09 -18.81
C TRP A 153 18.40 -8.95 -18.91
N ASN A 154 17.71 -8.79 -20.04
CA ASN A 154 16.71 -7.73 -20.24
C ASN A 154 15.53 -7.88 -19.27
N SER A 155 15.06 -9.11 -19.04
CA SER A 155 14.00 -9.42 -18.07
C SER A 155 14.40 -9.03 -16.63
N ARG A 156 15.61 -9.42 -16.20
CA ARG A 156 16.12 -9.05 -14.85
C ARG A 156 16.43 -7.55 -14.75
N HIS A 157 16.87 -6.93 -15.84
CA HIS A 157 17.11 -5.50 -15.89
C HIS A 157 15.82 -4.69 -15.73
N ALA A 158 14.72 -5.10 -16.37
CA ALA A 158 13.41 -4.47 -16.20
C ALA A 158 12.93 -4.54 -14.73
N ARG A 159 13.15 -5.68 -14.06
CA ARG A 159 12.87 -5.84 -12.63
C ARG A 159 13.68 -4.86 -11.76
N LEU A 160 14.97 -4.70 -12.05
CA LEU A 160 15.85 -3.73 -11.37
C LEU A 160 15.35 -2.28 -11.58
N VAL A 161 15.03 -1.91 -12.82
CA VAL A 161 14.52 -0.57 -13.16
C VAL A 161 13.21 -0.30 -12.42
N SER A 162 12.27 -1.25 -12.42
CA SER A 162 11.01 -1.15 -11.68
C SER A 162 11.23 -0.98 -10.16
N ALA A 163 12.21 -1.68 -9.57
CA ALA A 163 12.55 -1.53 -8.15
C ALA A 163 13.13 -0.13 -7.83
N LEU A 164 13.97 0.41 -8.72
CA LEU A 164 14.49 1.78 -8.61
C LEU A 164 13.37 2.83 -8.74
N GLU A 165 12.40 2.62 -9.63
CA GLU A 165 11.21 3.48 -9.79
C GLU A 165 10.34 3.48 -8.53
N LYS A 166 10.04 2.30 -7.98
CA LYS A 166 9.31 2.18 -6.71
C LYS A 166 10.04 2.86 -5.56
N LEU A 167 11.36 2.69 -5.45
CA LEU A 167 12.14 3.40 -4.44
C LEU A 167 12.12 4.92 -4.64
N ARG A 168 12.22 5.40 -5.88
CA ARG A 168 12.11 6.81 -6.22
C ARG A 168 10.76 7.39 -5.76
N MET A 169 9.65 6.74 -6.13
CA MET A 169 8.30 7.16 -5.74
C MET A 169 8.12 7.15 -4.21
N TRP A 170 8.61 6.10 -3.55
CA TRP A 170 8.61 6.02 -2.10
C TRP A 170 9.37 7.20 -1.48
N LEU A 171 10.57 7.52 -1.99
CA LEU A 171 11.37 8.65 -1.50
C LEU A 171 10.67 10.00 -1.69
N GLU A 172 9.94 10.22 -2.79
CA GLU A 172 9.14 11.43 -3.04
C GLU A 172 8.06 11.67 -1.97
N SER A 173 7.54 10.59 -1.38
CA SER A 173 6.53 10.67 -0.33
C SER A 173 7.11 10.87 1.09
N THR A 174 8.44 10.85 1.26
CA THR A 174 9.13 10.78 2.56
C THR A 174 9.96 12.03 2.88
N ALA A 175 10.75 11.98 3.97
CA ALA A 175 11.61 13.08 4.42
C ALA A 175 13.01 13.11 3.78
N PHE A 176 13.24 12.42 2.64
CA PHE A 176 14.58 12.15 2.09
C PHE A 176 14.86 12.69 0.67
N PRO A 177 14.66 13.99 0.39
CA PRO A 177 14.89 14.56 -0.94
C PRO A 177 16.34 14.50 -1.44
N GLY A 178 17.32 14.34 -0.54
CA GLY A 178 18.72 14.18 -0.92
C GLY A 178 18.99 12.81 -1.56
N ALA A 179 18.48 11.75 -0.94
CA ALA A 179 18.55 10.40 -1.49
C ALA A 179 17.75 10.26 -2.79
N LEU A 180 16.61 10.93 -2.92
CA LEU A 180 15.82 10.97 -4.15
C LEU A 180 16.68 11.34 -5.37
N LYS A 181 17.47 12.42 -5.27
CA LYS A 181 18.36 12.86 -6.37
C LYS A 181 19.41 11.82 -6.76
N ARG A 182 19.91 11.04 -5.79
CA ARG A 182 20.86 9.94 -6.03
C ARG A 182 20.18 8.84 -6.84
N ILE A 183 19.00 8.41 -6.40
CA ILE A 183 18.20 7.38 -7.07
C ILE A 183 17.75 7.84 -8.46
N ASP A 184 17.33 9.08 -8.64
CA ASP A 184 16.99 9.65 -9.96
C ASP A 184 18.14 9.52 -10.96
N LYS A 185 19.38 9.79 -10.51
CA LYS A 185 20.56 9.72 -11.36
C LYS A 185 20.88 8.26 -11.73
N GLU A 186 20.73 7.35 -10.78
CA GLU A 186 20.92 5.92 -11.00
C GLU A 186 19.86 5.36 -11.94
N LEU A 187 18.59 5.64 -11.69
CA LEU A 187 17.47 5.24 -12.53
C LEU A 187 17.68 5.72 -13.98
N LYS A 188 18.02 7.00 -14.18
CA LYS A 188 18.34 7.55 -15.52
C LYS A 188 19.53 6.87 -16.19
N LYS A 189 20.44 6.27 -15.44
CA LYS A 189 21.57 5.51 -16.00
C LYS A 189 21.10 4.13 -16.43
N GLU A 190 20.36 3.45 -15.58
CA GLU A 190 19.82 2.11 -15.86
C GLU A 190 18.81 2.14 -17.02
N GLN A 191 17.90 3.14 -17.06
CA GLN A 191 16.95 3.34 -18.16
C GLN A 191 17.60 3.55 -19.54
N LYS A 192 18.89 3.87 -19.64
CA LYS A 192 19.60 3.96 -20.94
C LYS A 192 19.99 2.61 -21.51
N TYR A 193 20.06 1.59 -20.66
CA TYR A 193 20.38 0.21 -21.04
C TYR A 193 19.14 -0.64 -21.20
N ALA A 194 18.00 -0.07 -20.80
CA ALA A 194 16.69 -0.54 -21.16
C ALA A 194 16.63 -0.64 -22.70
N THR A 195 16.56 -1.87 -23.21
CA THR A 195 16.32 -2.18 -24.61
C THR A 195 15.51 -3.47 -24.68
N GLY A 196 14.31 -3.43 -25.25
CA GLY A 196 13.59 -4.67 -25.59
C GLY A 196 12.07 -4.57 -25.63
N HIS A 197 11.44 -5.74 -25.77
CA HIS A 197 9.99 -5.88 -25.88
C HIS A 197 9.23 -5.48 -24.61
N ILE A 198 9.84 -5.66 -23.42
CA ILE A 198 9.21 -5.31 -22.12
C ILE A 198 9.00 -3.81 -22.01
N GLU A 199 9.98 -2.99 -22.37
CA GLU A 199 9.83 -1.53 -22.42
C GLU A 199 8.84 -1.09 -23.48
N ALA A 200 8.85 -1.73 -24.65
CA ALA A 200 7.88 -1.40 -25.70
C ALA A 200 6.43 -1.69 -25.25
N ARG A 201 6.22 -2.75 -24.45
CA ARG A 201 4.91 -3.06 -23.83
C ARG A 201 4.52 -1.97 -22.84
N ALA A 202 5.40 -1.61 -21.91
CA ALA A 202 5.14 -0.55 -20.93
C ALA A 202 4.90 0.82 -21.60
N GLU A 203 5.71 1.20 -22.58
CA GLU A 203 5.56 2.44 -23.34
C GLU A 203 4.24 2.46 -24.13
N THR A 204 3.82 1.32 -24.70
CA THR A 204 2.51 1.19 -25.35
C THR A 204 1.38 1.44 -24.35
N ALA A 205 1.46 0.84 -23.16
CA ALA A 205 0.48 1.03 -22.10
C ALA A 205 0.42 2.49 -21.64
N TYR A 206 1.55 3.15 -21.39
CA TYR A 206 1.61 4.55 -20.97
C TYR A 206 1.09 5.51 -22.05
N ASN A 207 1.45 5.28 -23.31
CA ASN A 207 1.01 6.12 -24.43
C ASN A 207 -0.45 5.88 -24.86
N SER A 208 -1.10 4.82 -24.34
CA SER A 208 -2.50 4.51 -24.64
C SER A 208 -3.49 5.45 -23.94
N ILE A 209 -3.04 6.24 -22.95
CA ILE A 209 -3.91 7.08 -22.12
C ILE A 209 -4.59 8.17 -22.95
N LYS A 210 -5.92 8.11 -23.02
CA LYS A 210 -6.73 9.03 -23.82
C LYS A 210 -8.08 9.31 -23.17
N GLU A 211 -8.65 10.45 -23.52
CA GLU A 211 -10.06 10.75 -23.26
C GLU A 211 -10.95 9.93 -24.19
N ILE A 212 -12.07 9.48 -23.65
CA ILE A 212 -13.11 8.78 -24.42
C ILE A 212 -14.45 9.47 -24.21
N GLU A 213 -15.41 9.12 -25.06
CA GLU A 213 -16.75 9.67 -24.92
C GLU A 213 -17.42 9.19 -23.62
N THR A 214 -17.93 10.15 -22.83
CA THR A 214 -18.74 9.83 -21.66
C THR A 214 -19.98 9.04 -22.09
N PRO A 215 -20.26 7.87 -21.48
CA PRO A 215 -21.43 7.07 -21.81
C PRO A 215 -22.74 7.85 -21.72
N GLU A 216 -23.60 7.70 -22.75
CA GLU A 216 -24.91 8.37 -22.82
C GLU A 216 -25.80 8.06 -21.62
N ALA A 217 -25.69 6.86 -21.03
CA ALA A 217 -26.43 6.49 -19.83
C ALA A 217 -26.12 7.44 -18.65
N LEU A 218 -24.85 7.82 -18.44
CA LEU A 218 -24.46 8.74 -17.37
C LEU A 218 -25.00 10.15 -17.60
N LYS A 219 -24.95 10.62 -18.86
CA LYS A 219 -25.51 11.93 -19.26
C LYS A 219 -27.03 11.96 -19.02
N ARG A 220 -27.75 10.91 -19.43
CA ARG A 220 -29.19 10.78 -19.23
C ARG A 220 -29.58 10.74 -17.76
N ILE A 221 -28.90 9.92 -16.94
CA ILE A 221 -29.18 9.85 -15.49
C ILE A 221 -28.97 11.23 -14.83
N SER A 222 -27.88 11.93 -15.19
CA SER A 222 -27.63 13.28 -14.71
C SER A 222 -28.75 14.25 -15.09
N GLN A 223 -29.15 14.25 -16.36
CA GLN A 223 -30.22 15.14 -16.85
C GLN A 223 -31.57 14.85 -16.21
N ASP A 224 -31.97 13.57 -16.18
CA ASP A 224 -33.33 13.16 -15.81
C ASP A 224 -33.55 13.17 -14.29
N GLN A 225 -32.53 12.83 -13.49
CA GLN A 225 -32.67 12.67 -12.05
C GLN A 225 -31.99 13.78 -11.24
N PHE A 226 -31.00 14.47 -11.83
CA PHE A 226 -30.20 15.49 -11.15
C PHE A 226 -30.20 16.84 -11.90
N GLN A 227 -31.07 17.02 -12.90
CA GLN A 227 -31.20 18.28 -13.68
C GLN A 227 -29.88 18.72 -14.34
N GLY A 228 -29.00 17.77 -14.66
CA GLY A 228 -27.68 18.04 -15.24
C GLY A 228 -26.65 18.52 -14.23
N ALA A 229 -26.88 18.36 -12.92
CA ALA A 229 -25.97 18.83 -11.88
C ALA A 229 -24.61 18.10 -11.85
N HIS A 230 -24.53 16.88 -12.38
CA HIS A 230 -23.30 16.10 -12.39
C HIS A 230 -22.74 15.96 -13.81
N ASN A 231 -21.51 16.43 -14.03
CA ASN A 231 -20.84 16.28 -15.33
C ASN A 231 -19.82 15.15 -15.26
N PHE A 232 -20.08 14.06 -15.95
CA PHE A 232 -19.15 12.94 -16.05
C PHE A 232 -18.19 13.10 -17.22
N ARG A 233 -16.95 12.68 -16.98
CA ARG A 233 -15.89 12.50 -17.96
C ARG A 233 -15.41 11.06 -17.93
N ALA A 234 -14.71 10.66 -18.98
CA ALA A 234 -14.19 9.33 -19.11
C ALA A 234 -12.80 9.34 -19.76
N MET A 235 -11.89 8.58 -19.17
CA MET A 235 -10.55 8.34 -19.71
C MET A 235 -10.22 6.86 -19.61
N GLU A 236 -9.40 6.36 -20.51
CA GLU A 236 -8.91 4.99 -20.46
C GLU A 236 -7.44 4.91 -20.83
N SER A 237 -6.80 3.83 -20.39
CA SER A 237 -5.53 3.31 -20.84
C SER A 237 -5.75 1.93 -21.47
N GLN A 238 -4.67 1.18 -21.71
CA GLN A 238 -4.73 -0.16 -22.28
C GLN A 238 -5.53 -1.12 -21.39
N HIS A 239 -5.31 -1.04 -20.08
CA HIS A 239 -5.86 -1.99 -19.12
C HIS A 239 -6.99 -1.42 -18.25
N LEU A 240 -7.04 -0.09 -18.12
CA LEU A 240 -7.88 0.60 -17.13
C LEU A 240 -8.84 1.57 -17.80
N ARG A 241 -10.02 1.74 -17.21
CA ARG A 241 -10.96 2.79 -17.59
C ARG A 241 -11.55 3.48 -16.38
N PHE A 242 -11.63 4.80 -16.46
CA PHE A 242 -12.15 5.67 -15.41
C PHE A 242 -13.39 6.40 -15.91
N TYR A 243 -14.44 6.36 -15.12
CA TYR A 243 -15.61 7.23 -15.21
C TYR A 243 -15.63 8.10 -13.96
N TYR A 244 -15.60 9.41 -14.11
CA TYR A 244 -15.43 10.32 -12.98
C TYR A 244 -16.21 11.61 -13.17
N ILE A 245 -16.60 12.22 -12.06
CA ILE A 245 -17.24 13.53 -12.03
C ILE A 245 -16.19 14.65 -12.09
N ASP A 246 -16.58 15.81 -12.62
CA ASP A 246 -15.72 16.98 -12.86
C ASP A 246 -15.10 17.63 -11.60
N GLU A 247 -15.51 17.19 -10.42
CA GLU A 247 -14.85 17.49 -9.14
C GLU A 247 -13.46 16.82 -9.04
N ILE A 248 -13.23 15.74 -9.80
CA ILE A 248 -11.93 15.12 -9.98
C ILE A 248 -11.33 15.66 -11.27
N THR A 249 -10.13 16.24 -11.19
CA THR A 249 -9.47 16.83 -12.35
C THR A 249 -8.97 15.77 -13.32
N ASP A 250 -8.97 16.12 -14.60
CA ASP A 250 -8.41 15.31 -15.69
C ASP A 250 -6.95 14.92 -15.42
N GLU A 251 -6.17 15.82 -14.83
CA GLU A 251 -4.77 15.54 -14.49
C GLU A 251 -4.66 14.48 -13.39
N GLN A 252 -5.49 14.54 -12.34
CA GLN A 252 -5.50 13.50 -11.30
C GLN A 252 -5.85 12.13 -11.88
N VAL A 253 -6.80 12.05 -12.81
CA VAL A 253 -7.18 10.79 -13.46
C VAL A 253 -6.08 10.30 -14.39
N ARG A 254 -5.44 11.20 -15.14
CA ARG A 254 -4.29 10.86 -15.99
C ARG A 254 -3.13 10.29 -15.18
N GLN A 255 -2.79 10.91 -14.05
CA GLN A 255 -1.76 10.41 -13.14
C GLN A 255 -2.16 9.07 -12.50
N ALA A 256 -3.44 8.88 -12.18
CA ALA A 256 -3.93 7.60 -11.66
C ALA A 256 -3.89 6.47 -12.70
N LEU A 257 -4.19 6.76 -13.97
CA LEU A 257 -4.04 5.82 -15.08
C LEU A 257 -2.57 5.45 -15.31
N LEU A 258 -1.66 6.45 -15.29
CA LEU A 258 -0.21 6.20 -15.36
C LEU A 258 0.26 5.28 -14.24
N LEU A 259 -0.07 5.62 -12.99
CA LEU A 259 0.23 4.79 -11.82
C LEU A 259 -0.32 3.37 -11.97
N GLY A 260 -1.54 3.23 -12.46
CA GLY A 260 -2.16 1.93 -12.64
C GLY A 260 -1.43 1.06 -13.67
N GLU A 261 -0.98 1.65 -14.78
CA GLU A 261 -0.14 0.95 -15.77
C GLU A 261 1.25 0.61 -15.20
N GLU A 262 1.86 1.51 -14.43
CA GLU A 262 3.12 1.25 -13.72
C GLU A 262 3.00 0.08 -12.73
N VAL A 263 1.87 -0.01 -12.02
CA VAL A 263 1.57 -1.14 -11.11
C VAL A 263 1.46 -2.45 -11.88
N ILE A 264 0.74 -2.47 -13.02
CA ILE A 264 0.55 -3.68 -13.84
C ILE A 264 1.88 -4.16 -14.42
N GLU A 265 2.66 -3.27 -15.03
CA GLU A 265 3.96 -3.63 -15.58
C GLU A 265 4.97 -3.97 -14.47
N GLY A 266 4.94 -3.25 -13.35
CA GLY A 266 5.71 -3.58 -12.16
C GLY A 266 5.39 -4.97 -11.60
N PHE A 267 4.13 -5.40 -11.68
CA PHE A 267 3.71 -6.75 -11.32
C PHE A 267 4.28 -7.79 -12.31
N ARG A 268 4.11 -7.57 -13.63
CA ARG A 268 4.64 -8.46 -14.67
C ARG A 268 6.16 -8.63 -14.56
N ASN A 269 6.90 -7.52 -14.45
CA ASN A 269 8.35 -7.49 -14.34
C ASN A 269 8.88 -8.21 -13.09
N THR A 270 8.09 -8.26 -12.01
CA THR A 270 8.53 -8.85 -10.74
C THR A 270 8.12 -10.31 -10.62
N PHE A 271 6.91 -10.67 -11.07
CA PHE A 271 6.27 -11.95 -10.73
C PHE A 271 5.96 -12.84 -11.93
N ILE A 272 6.03 -12.30 -13.15
CA ILE A 272 5.66 -13.04 -14.36
C ILE A 272 6.87 -13.19 -15.27
N ASP A 273 7.36 -12.10 -15.84
CA ASP A 273 8.40 -12.07 -16.86
C ASP A 273 9.70 -12.81 -16.48
N PRO A 274 10.14 -12.84 -15.21
CA PRO A 274 11.32 -13.62 -14.84
C PRO A 274 11.16 -15.14 -14.97
N TYR A 275 9.91 -15.62 -15.04
CA TYR A 275 9.54 -17.02 -14.89
C TYR A 275 8.74 -17.58 -16.07
N ILE A 276 8.48 -16.78 -17.11
CA ILE A 276 7.71 -17.22 -18.27
C ILE A 276 8.31 -18.50 -18.86
N SER A 277 7.45 -19.50 -19.06
CA SER A 277 7.78 -20.79 -19.68
C SER A 277 6.55 -21.36 -20.37
N GLU A 278 6.66 -22.54 -20.98
CA GLU A 278 5.50 -23.24 -21.57
C GLU A 278 4.38 -23.52 -20.56
N THR A 279 4.72 -23.58 -19.27
CA THR A 279 3.78 -23.94 -18.19
C THR A 279 3.47 -22.79 -17.23
N TYR A 280 4.16 -21.67 -17.37
CA TYR A 280 3.98 -20.48 -16.55
C TYR A 280 3.86 -19.27 -17.47
N VAL A 281 2.64 -18.77 -17.63
CA VAL A 281 2.28 -17.79 -18.67
C VAL A 281 1.79 -16.49 -18.05
N ASP A 282 1.83 -15.41 -18.83
CA ASP A 282 1.16 -14.17 -18.47
C ASP A 282 -0.36 -14.32 -18.66
N ASN A 283 -1.09 -14.23 -17.55
CA ASN A 283 -2.54 -14.33 -17.50
C ASN A 283 -3.23 -12.95 -17.51
N ILE A 284 -2.46 -11.86 -17.56
CA ILE A 284 -3.00 -10.49 -17.59
C ILE A 284 -3.32 -10.14 -19.05
N PRO A 285 -4.58 -9.82 -19.37
CA PRO A 285 -4.96 -9.55 -20.76
C PRO A 285 -4.50 -8.15 -21.19
N ASP A 286 -4.07 -8.00 -22.44
CA ASP A 286 -3.71 -6.70 -23.05
C ASP A 286 -4.94 -5.90 -23.51
N THR A 287 -5.98 -5.89 -22.67
CA THR A 287 -7.26 -5.20 -22.88
C THR A 287 -7.78 -4.65 -21.56
N ILE A 288 -8.75 -3.76 -21.61
CA ILE A 288 -9.40 -3.24 -20.40
C ILE A 288 -10.00 -4.38 -19.57
N PHE A 289 -9.44 -4.61 -18.39
CA PHE A 289 -9.93 -5.60 -17.43
C PHE A 289 -10.43 -4.97 -16.14
N GLN A 290 -10.17 -3.68 -15.91
CA GLN A 290 -10.56 -2.95 -14.71
C GLN A 290 -11.21 -1.61 -15.04
N GLU A 291 -12.38 -1.37 -14.47
CA GLU A 291 -13.09 -0.10 -14.51
C GLU A 291 -13.16 0.51 -13.11
N PHE A 292 -12.95 1.82 -13.04
CA PHE A 292 -13.13 2.66 -11.86
C PHE A 292 -14.27 3.64 -12.12
N PHE A 293 -15.24 3.69 -11.22
CA PHE A 293 -16.38 4.59 -11.33
C PHE A 293 -16.53 5.46 -10.08
N PHE A 294 -16.18 6.74 -10.19
CA PHE A 294 -16.29 7.72 -9.12
C PHE A 294 -17.63 8.45 -9.21
N VAL A 295 -18.51 8.21 -8.24
CA VAL A 295 -19.86 8.79 -8.17
C VAL A 295 -19.94 9.87 -7.09
N PRO A 296 -20.87 10.84 -7.21
CA PRO A 296 -21.10 11.84 -6.17
C PRO A 296 -21.38 11.20 -4.80
N ASP A 297 -20.94 11.85 -3.73
CA ASP A 297 -21.09 11.35 -2.36
C ASP A 297 -22.51 11.61 -1.79
N THR A 298 -23.52 11.06 -2.47
CA THR A 298 -24.90 11.01 -1.96
C THR A 298 -25.50 9.63 -2.22
N ASP A 299 -26.32 9.15 -1.28
CA ASP A 299 -26.95 7.84 -1.39
C ASP A 299 -27.85 7.77 -2.64
N GLU A 300 -28.53 8.86 -2.95
CA GLU A 300 -29.37 9.00 -4.14
C GLU A 300 -28.55 8.84 -5.43
N ALA A 301 -27.41 9.54 -5.55
CA ALA A 301 -26.54 9.44 -6.72
C ALA A 301 -25.94 8.03 -6.85
N VAL A 302 -25.43 7.48 -5.75
CA VAL A 302 -24.84 6.15 -5.72
C VAL A 302 -25.82 5.10 -6.24
N ILE A 303 -27.06 5.12 -5.77
CA ILE A 303 -28.10 4.17 -6.23
C ILE A 303 -28.44 4.43 -7.70
N ALA A 304 -28.73 5.68 -8.06
CA ALA A 304 -29.19 6.05 -9.40
C ALA A 304 -28.17 5.65 -10.48
N TYR A 305 -26.90 6.03 -10.29
CA TYR A 305 -25.84 5.72 -11.25
C TYR A 305 -25.49 4.24 -11.28
N SER A 306 -25.36 3.57 -10.13
CA SER A 306 -25.03 2.13 -10.12
C SER A 306 -26.14 1.29 -10.76
N THR A 307 -27.40 1.67 -10.57
CA THR A 307 -28.55 0.99 -11.19
C THR A 307 -28.62 1.32 -12.68
N GLY A 308 -28.57 2.59 -13.05
CA GLY A 308 -28.76 3.00 -14.44
C GLY A 308 -27.58 2.69 -15.36
N PHE A 309 -26.36 2.67 -14.84
CA PHE A 309 -25.15 2.43 -15.63
C PHE A 309 -24.67 0.98 -15.57
N TYR A 310 -24.64 0.38 -14.38
CA TYR A 310 -24.15 -0.99 -14.17
C TYR A 310 -25.25 -2.03 -13.93
N ASN A 311 -26.52 -1.63 -13.96
CA ASN A 311 -27.65 -2.51 -13.66
C ASN A 311 -27.54 -3.20 -12.30
N THR A 312 -27.00 -2.46 -11.32
CA THR A 312 -26.81 -2.96 -9.96
C THR A 312 -28.15 -3.20 -9.29
N ASP A 313 -28.36 -4.41 -8.77
CA ASP A 313 -29.51 -4.73 -7.92
C ASP A 313 -29.24 -4.27 -6.48
N TRP A 314 -30.18 -3.52 -5.91
CA TRP A 314 -30.14 -3.01 -4.54
C TRP A 314 -31.12 -3.73 -3.61
N SER A 315 -31.70 -4.85 -4.03
CA SER A 315 -32.65 -5.64 -3.23
C SER A 315 -32.02 -6.25 -1.97
N ARG A 316 -30.70 -6.48 -1.96
CA ARG A 316 -29.94 -7.07 -0.86
C ARG A 316 -28.98 -6.09 -0.21
N ASP A 317 -28.91 -6.16 1.12
CA ASP A 317 -27.92 -5.48 1.97
C ASP A 317 -27.77 -3.97 1.72
N ARG A 318 -28.83 -3.33 1.21
CA ARG A 318 -28.82 -1.92 0.76
C ARG A 318 -28.24 -0.98 1.81
N GLU A 319 -28.72 -1.04 3.05
CA GLU A 319 -28.26 -0.16 4.12
C GLU A 319 -26.78 -0.36 4.47
N GLN A 320 -26.24 -1.57 4.35
CA GLN A 320 -24.83 -1.85 4.60
C GLN A 320 -23.98 -1.36 3.43
N ARG A 321 -24.43 -1.63 2.19
CA ARG A 321 -23.78 -1.19 0.95
C ARG A 321 -23.77 0.32 0.76
N LEU A 322 -24.68 1.05 1.38
CA LEU A 322 -24.64 2.52 1.38
C LEU A 322 -23.61 3.08 2.37
N LYS A 323 -23.21 2.32 3.39
CA LYS A 323 -22.22 2.77 4.40
C LYS A 323 -20.77 2.65 3.92
N ILE A 324 -20.50 1.87 2.88
CA ILE A 324 -19.15 1.66 2.35
C ILE A 324 -18.80 2.73 1.31
N SER A 325 -17.55 3.16 1.30
CA SER A 325 -17.03 4.15 0.34
C SER A 325 -16.78 3.57 -1.04
N GLY A 326 -16.43 2.29 -1.12
CA GLY A 326 -16.13 1.58 -2.37
C GLY A 326 -16.80 0.21 -2.43
N GLU A 327 -17.15 -0.23 -3.62
CA GLU A 327 -17.70 -1.57 -3.88
C GLU A 327 -17.13 -2.13 -5.18
N ARG A 328 -16.70 -3.40 -5.11
CA ARG A 328 -16.25 -4.16 -6.28
C ARG A 328 -17.35 -5.08 -6.78
N SER A 329 -17.46 -5.18 -8.10
CA SER A 329 -18.29 -6.17 -8.79
C SER A 329 -17.60 -6.67 -10.05
N ILE A 330 -18.18 -7.68 -10.70
CA ILE A 330 -17.70 -8.21 -11.99
C ILE A 330 -18.84 -8.09 -12.98
N GLY A 331 -18.57 -7.52 -14.16
CA GLY A 331 -19.57 -7.44 -15.22
C GLY A 331 -18.94 -7.41 -16.60
N MET A 332 -19.52 -8.20 -17.52
CA MET A 332 -19.10 -8.31 -18.93
C MET A 332 -17.60 -8.61 -19.12
N GLY A 333 -17.00 -9.39 -18.22
CA GLY A 333 -15.56 -9.69 -18.29
C GLY A 333 -14.69 -8.50 -17.89
N THR A 334 -15.12 -7.70 -16.91
CA THR A 334 -14.34 -6.60 -16.36
C THR A 334 -14.60 -6.52 -14.85
N PHE A 335 -13.55 -6.27 -14.07
CA PHE A 335 -13.69 -5.86 -12.67
C PHE A 335 -14.18 -4.41 -12.64
N ARG A 336 -15.21 -4.13 -11.83
CA ARG A 336 -15.83 -2.81 -11.74
C ARG A 336 -15.78 -2.34 -10.30
N ASP A 337 -14.99 -1.31 -10.06
CA ASP A 337 -14.82 -0.71 -8.74
C ASP A 337 -15.56 0.64 -8.72
N ARG A 338 -16.66 0.71 -7.96
CA ARG A 338 -17.41 1.95 -7.76
C ARG A 338 -17.02 2.60 -6.45
N TRP A 339 -16.69 3.88 -6.48
CA TRP A 339 -16.27 4.68 -5.32
C TRP A 339 -17.10 5.96 -5.18
N ARG A 340 -17.45 6.30 -3.94
CA ARG A 340 -18.02 7.62 -3.59
C ARG A 340 -16.92 8.67 -3.65
N ASN A 341 -17.23 9.87 -4.16
CA ASN A 341 -16.29 10.98 -4.22
C ASN A 341 -16.23 11.75 -2.88
N ASN A 342 -15.93 11.07 -1.78
CA ASN A 342 -15.92 11.63 -0.43
C ASN A 342 -14.50 11.99 0.06
N GLN A 343 -13.71 12.62 -0.82
CA GLN A 343 -12.24 12.76 -0.74
C GLN A 343 -11.48 11.45 -1.05
N PRO A 344 -11.64 10.89 -2.26
CA PRO A 344 -11.00 9.62 -2.62
C PRO A 344 -9.48 9.78 -2.66
N GLU A 345 -8.77 8.92 -1.93
CA GLU A 345 -7.34 8.73 -2.10
C GLU A 345 -7.13 7.85 -3.35
N ILE A 346 -7.31 8.47 -4.53
CA ILE A 346 -7.33 7.77 -5.83
C ILE A 346 -6.10 6.87 -6.02
N PRO A 347 -4.86 7.31 -5.72
CA PRO A 347 -3.69 6.44 -5.82
C PRO A 347 -3.81 5.15 -5.00
N GLY A 348 -4.23 5.22 -3.74
CA GLY A 348 -4.43 4.07 -2.87
C GLY A 348 -5.59 3.19 -3.32
N ILE A 349 -6.65 3.78 -3.87
CA ILE A 349 -7.74 3.02 -4.50
C ILE A 349 -7.17 2.18 -5.64
N VAL A 350 -6.44 2.82 -6.56
CA VAL A 350 -5.84 2.14 -7.72
C VAL A 350 -4.89 1.03 -7.29
N CYS A 351 -3.92 1.32 -6.43
CA CYS A 351 -2.94 0.34 -5.98
C CYS A 351 -3.58 -0.86 -5.28
N HIS A 352 -4.48 -0.63 -4.32
CA HIS A 352 -5.07 -1.71 -3.53
C HIS A 352 -6.00 -2.58 -4.37
N THR A 353 -6.89 -1.97 -5.16
CA THR A 353 -7.86 -2.73 -5.94
C THR A 353 -7.20 -3.42 -7.14
N LEU A 354 -6.15 -2.86 -7.74
CA LEU A 354 -5.36 -3.59 -8.72
C LEU A 354 -4.71 -4.83 -8.11
N GLY A 355 -4.29 -4.80 -6.84
CA GLY A 355 -3.81 -6.01 -6.16
C GLY A 355 -4.84 -7.13 -6.14
N HIS A 356 -6.11 -6.82 -5.87
CA HIS A 356 -7.17 -7.82 -5.97
C HIS A 356 -7.38 -8.33 -7.40
N SER A 357 -7.38 -7.45 -8.40
CA SER A 357 -7.62 -7.83 -9.80
C SER A 357 -6.47 -8.66 -10.37
N LEU A 358 -5.23 -8.26 -10.10
CA LEU A 358 -4.03 -8.98 -10.47
C LEU A 358 -3.94 -10.33 -9.74
N SER A 359 -4.32 -10.41 -8.46
CA SER A 359 -4.41 -11.71 -7.77
C SER A 359 -5.40 -12.64 -8.44
N SER A 360 -6.55 -12.11 -8.86
CA SER A 360 -7.61 -12.89 -9.49
C SER A 360 -7.22 -13.37 -10.89
N LEU A 361 -6.54 -12.54 -11.68
CA LEU A 361 -6.03 -12.93 -12.99
C LEU A 361 -4.88 -13.92 -12.87
N HIS A 362 -3.86 -13.59 -12.07
CA HIS A 362 -2.61 -14.35 -12.01
C HIS A 362 -2.76 -15.68 -11.29
N TYR A 363 -3.45 -15.69 -10.14
CA TYR A 363 -3.64 -16.90 -9.32
C TYR A 363 -4.99 -17.59 -9.57
N GLY A 364 -5.91 -16.96 -10.31
CA GLY A 364 -7.24 -17.48 -10.61
C GLY A 364 -7.44 -17.97 -12.05
N ASP A 365 -6.38 -18.49 -12.69
CA ASP A 365 -6.41 -19.14 -14.02
C ASP A 365 -6.78 -18.18 -15.18
N GLY A 366 -6.36 -16.91 -15.10
CA GLY A 366 -6.56 -15.89 -16.14
C GLY A 366 -8.02 -15.46 -16.35
N LYS A 367 -8.92 -15.87 -15.45
CA LYS A 367 -10.35 -15.55 -15.55
C LYS A 367 -10.65 -14.30 -14.75
N ILE A 368 -11.46 -13.43 -15.32
CA ILE A 368 -12.06 -12.30 -14.60
C ILE A 368 -13.21 -12.85 -13.75
N GLN A 369 -12.82 -13.34 -12.58
CA GLN A 369 -13.69 -13.96 -11.59
C GLN A 369 -13.14 -13.64 -10.19
N PHE A 370 -13.96 -13.88 -9.17
CA PHE A 370 -13.50 -13.79 -7.80
C PHE A 370 -12.51 -14.93 -7.49
N LEU A 371 -11.35 -14.61 -6.93
CA LEU A 371 -10.41 -15.58 -6.39
C LEU A 371 -10.91 -16.05 -5.02
N PRO A 372 -11.23 -17.34 -4.80
CA PRO A 372 -11.71 -17.83 -3.51
C PRO A 372 -10.57 -18.00 -2.49
N GLN A 373 -9.66 -17.03 -2.42
CA GLN A 373 -8.52 -16.93 -1.51
C GLN A 373 -8.32 -15.47 -1.11
N ASP A 374 -9.22 -14.95 -0.27
CA ASP A 374 -9.24 -13.54 0.15
C ASP A 374 -7.90 -13.09 0.76
N TRP A 375 -7.21 -13.97 1.49
CA TRP A 375 -5.89 -13.67 2.04
C TRP A 375 -4.82 -13.37 0.96
N ILE A 376 -4.89 -14.00 -0.22
CA ILE A 376 -3.98 -13.69 -1.34
C ILE A 376 -4.34 -12.32 -1.92
N SER A 377 -5.64 -12.08 -2.13
CA SER A 377 -6.13 -10.82 -2.69
C SER A 377 -5.82 -9.64 -1.78
N GLU A 378 -6.06 -9.75 -0.48
CA GLU A 378 -5.68 -8.73 0.50
C GLU A 378 -4.16 -8.61 0.61
N GLY A 379 -3.44 -9.73 0.71
CA GLY A 379 -1.98 -9.74 0.80
C GLY A 379 -1.31 -8.99 -0.36
N LEU A 380 -1.77 -9.22 -1.59
CA LEU A 380 -1.29 -8.51 -2.77
C LEU A 380 -1.74 -7.04 -2.79
N GLY A 381 -2.98 -6.73 -2.39
CA GLY A 381 -3.47 -5.35 -2.27
C GLY A 381 -2.59 -4.50 -1.35
N TYR A 382 -2.31 -5.00 -0.14
CA TYR A 382 -1.39 -4.35 0.80
C TYR A 382 0.04 -4.28 0.26
N HIS A 383 0.55 -5.36 -0.35
CA HIS A 383 1.89 -5.38 -0.92
C HIS A 383 2.06 -4.28 -1.98
N ILE A 384 1.16 -4.19 -2.97
CA ILE A 384 1.23 -3.15 -4.02
C ILE A 384 1.16 -1.75 -3.42
N SER A 385 0.24 -1.50 -2.49
CA SER A 385 0.13 -0.20 -1.81
C SER A 385 1.43 0.19 -1.09
N PHE A 386 2.05 -0.74 -0.34
CA PHE A 386 3.31 -0.44 0.32
C PHE A 386 4.47 -0.26 -0.65
N GLU A 387 4.57 -1.07 -1.70
CA GLU A 387 5.66 -0.96 -2.67
C GLU A 387 5.62 0.38 -3.43
N HIS A 388 4.44 0.84 -3.85
CA HIS A 388 4.32 2.05 -4.69
C HIS A 388 4.07 3.33 -3.90
N LEU A 389 3.33 3.28 -2.80
CA LEU A 389 2.91 4.47 -2.04
C LEU A 389 3.60 4.58 -0.68
N GLY A 390 4.29 3.54 -0.22
CA GLY A 390 4.83 3.47 1.15
C GLY A 390 3.77 3.45 2.25
N ARG A 391 2.50 3.35 1.87
CA ARG A 391 1.34 3.40 2.76
C ARG A 391 0.17 2.68 2.11
N ASN A 392 -0.78 2.28 2.94
CA ASN A 392 -2.09 1.83 2.51
C ASN A 392 -3.14 2.66 3.25
N ASN A 393 -3.95 3.40 2.49
CA ASN A 393 -5.04 4.24 3.03
C ASN A 393 -6.42 3.72 2.62
N VAL A 394 -6.45 2.64 1.83
CA VAL A 394 -7.67 1.99 1.36
C VAL A 394 -7.67 0.58 1.92
N THR A 395 -8.71 0.25 2.69
CA THR A 395 -8.83 -1.06 3.34
C THR A 395 -10.21 -1.64 3.05
N CYS A 396 -10.27 -2.88 2.60
CA CYS A 396 -11.54 -3.59 2.39
C CYS A 396 -12.31 -3.86 3.69
N LYS A 397 -11.60 -3.86 4.83
CA LYS A 397 -12.17 -3.91 6.18
C LYS A 397 -11.43 -2.90 7.07
N SER A 398 -12.14 -2.24 7.98
CA SER A 398 -11.53 -1.29 8.91
C SER A 398 -10.47 -1.98 9.76
N PHE A 399 -9.20 -1.58 9.60
CA PHE A 399 -8.08 -2.11 10.36
C PHE A 399 -7.86 -1.28 11.63
N ASN A 400 -7.91 -1.90 12.81
CA ASN A 400 -7.66 -1.23 14.10
C ASN A 400 -6.35 -1.69 14.74
N HIS A 401 -5.32 -0.86 14.60
CA HIS A 401 -3.99 -1.07 15.18
C HIS A 401 -3.99 -1.25 16.71
N ASP A 402 -4.93 -0.63 17.41
CA ASP A 402 -4.95 -0.61 18.87
C ASP A 402 -5.59 -1.86 19.47
N ASN A 403 -6.34 -2.64 18.66
CA ASN A 403 -7.00 -3.84 19.14
C ASN A 403 -7.21 -4.90 18.04
N PRO A 404 -6.12 -5.46 17.48
CA PRO A 404 -6.19 -6.31 16.30
C PRO A 404 -6.80 -7.70 16.55
N GLY A 405 -7.14 -8.02 17.80
CA GLY A 405 -7.46 -9.37 18.26
C GLY A 405 -8.84 -9.56 18.88
N TYR A 406 -9.86 -8.76 18.55
CA TYR A 406 -11.19 -8.93 19.15
C TYR A 406 -11.95 -10.20 18.70
N VAL A 407 -11.49 -11.35 19.22
CA VAL A 407 -12.32 -12.47 19.68
C VAL A 407 -11.94 -12.71 21.15
N LYS A 408 -12.75 -12.15 22.07
CA LYS A 408 -12.84 -12.50 23.51
C LYS A 408 -11.64 -13.28 24.10
N ARG A 409 -10.50 -12.63 24.25
CA ARG A 409 -9.55 -12.96 25.31
C ARG A 409 -9.29 -11.67 26.04
N GLU A 410 -9.64 -11.67 27.32
CA GLU A 410 -9.29 -10.62 28.27
C GLU A 410 -7.78 -10.40 28.16
N PHE A 411 -7.39 -9.38 27.40
CA PHE A 411 -6.06 -8.84 27.49
C PHE A 411 -6.01 -8.12 28.83
N GLU A 412 -5.01 -8.44 29.64
CA GLU A 412 -4.56 -7.51 30.67
C GLU A 412 -4.39 -6.15 29.99
N GLU A 413 -5.08 -5.13 30.50
CA GLU A 413 -4.90 -3.76 30.05
C GLU A 413 -3.39 -3.47 30.07
N LYS A 414 -2.78 -3.40 28.89
CA LYS A 414 -1.49 -2.71 28.75
C LYS A 414 -1.71 -1.34 29.38
N LYS A 415 -0.90 -0.99 30.37
CA LYS A 415 -1.01 0.31 31.05
C LYS A 415 -1.04 1.39 29.98
N GLU A 416 -2.07 2.24 30.07
CA GLU A 416 -2.24 3.43 29.26
C GLU A 416 -0.88 4.16 29.15
N GLY A 417 -0.23 4.09 27.98
CA GLY A 417 1.12 4.65 27.75
C GLY A 417 2.22 3.70 27.24
N GLU A 418 2.02 2.38 27.18
CA GLU A 418 2.97 1.47 26.49
C GLU A 418 2.81 1.56 24.96
N LYS A 419 3.49 2.54 24.36
CA LYS A 419 3.59 2.71 22.90
C LYS A 419 4.48 1.62 22.29
N SER A 420 4.10 1.07 21.12
CA SER A 420 5.05 0.45 20.20
C SER A 420 6.01 1.54 19.68
N MET A 421 7.05 1.82 20.46
CA MET A 421 7.93 2.95 20.18
C MET A 421 8.90 2.62 19.03
N GLY A 422 8.77 3.34 17.91
CA GLY A 422 9.78 3.37 16.84
C GLY A 422 9.72 2.25 15.80
N THR A 423 8.57 1.59 15.66
CA THR A 423 8.30 0.64 14.58
C THR A 423 7.70 1.34 13.38
N GLY A 424 8.12 0.96 12.16
CA GLY A 424 7.43 1.34 10.93
C GLY A 424 6.16 0.52 10.74
N ARG A 425 5.39 0.81 9.69
CA ARG A 425 4.13 0.09 9.44
C ARG A 425 4.35 -1.41 9.16
N ARG A 426 5.41 -1.77 8.40
CA ARG A 426 5.78 -3.18 8.16
C ARG A 426 6.11 -3.93 9.44
N ASP A 427 6.95 -3.34 10.30
CA ASP A 427 7.30 -3.91 11.60
C ASP A 427 6.04 -4.16 12.44
N THR A 428 5.12 -3.19 12.46
CA THR A 428 3.85 -3.31 13.19
C THR A 428 2.99 -4.46 12.64
N TYR A 429 2.87 -4.59 11.32
CA TYR A 429 2.13 -5.70 10.71
C TYR A 429 2.80 -7.06 11.00
N ASN A 430 4.12 -7.13 10.93
CA ASN A 430 4.85 -8.36 11.26
C ASN A 430 4.67 -8.75 12.73
N GLU A 431 4.74 -7.80 13.66
CA GLU A 431 4.49 -8.03 15.08
C GLU A 431 3.08 -8.57 15.33
N ILE A 432 2.06 -7.92 14.75
CA ILE A 432 0.66 -8.36 14.84
C ILE A 432 0.50 -9.76 14.25
N ALA A 433 1.04 -10.01 13.06
CA ALA A 433 0.95 -11.30 12.39
C ALA A 433 1.66 -12.42 13.17
N LEU A 434 2.85 -12.15 13.72
CA LEU A 434 3.63 -13.12 14.50
C LEU A 434 2.93 -13.49 15.81
N GLN A 435 2.32 -12.50 16.47
CA GLN A 435 1.71 -12.65 17.78
C GLN A 435 0.29 -13.22 17.72
N PHE A 436 -0.50 -12.77 16.73
CA PHE A 436 -1.95 -13.03 16.68
C PHE A 436 -2.40 -13.72 15.38
N GLY A 437 -1.59 -13.70 14.33
CA GLY A 437 -1.94 -14.29 13.05
C GLY A 437 -2.15 -15.79 13.13
N ARG A 438 -3.17 -16.28 12.42
CA ARG A 438 -3.46 -17.72 12.35
C ARG A 438 -2.43 -18.45 11.50
N PRO A 439 -2.27 -19.77 11.73
CA PRO A 439 -1.58 -20.64 10.78
C PRO A 439 -2.17 -20.52 9.37
N ILE A 440 -1.31 -20.57 8.35
CA ILE A 440 -1.69 -20.33 6.95
C ILE A 440 -2.81 -21.26 6.45
N ASP A 441 -2.85 -22.51 6.91
CA ASP A 441 -3.88 -23.47 6.52
C ASP A 441 -5.26 -23.16 7.11
N GLN A 442 -5.31 -22.43 8.23
CA GLN A 442 -6.55 -21.90 8.80
C GLN A 442 -6.95 -20.58 8.15
N LEU A 443 -5.96 -19.73 7.86
CA LEU A 443 -6.17 -18.45 7.18
C LEU A 443 -6.75 -18.67 5.77
N ALA A 444 -6.22 -19.64 5.02
CA ALA A 444 -6.64 -19.94 3.65
C ALA A 444 -8.09 -20.46 3.52
N LEU A 445 -8.72 -20.82 4.64
CA LEU A 445 -10.11 -21.25 4.68
C LEU A 445 -11.10 -20.12 4.98
N ARG A 446 -10.60 -18.93 5.33
CA ARG A 446 -11.44 -17.79 5.70
C ARG A 446 -11.89 -16.99 4.49
N GLU A 447 -13.11 -16.49 4.62
CA GLU A 447 -13.64 -15.45 3.74
C GLU A 447 -13.37 -14.06 4.34
N LEU A 448 -13.33 -13.03 3.50
CA LEU A 448 -12.92 -11.67 3.89
C LEU A 448 -13.67 -11.14 5.13
N TYR A 449 -14.97 -11.39 5.24
CA TYR A 449 -15.76 -10.92 6.39
C TYR A 449 -15.38 -11.61 7.70
N GLU A 450 -14.82 -12.81 7.63
CA GLU A 450 -14.33 -13.59 8.77
C GLU A 450 -12.92 -13.16 9.19
N MET A 451 -12.15 -12.50 8.33
CA MET A 451 -10.77 -12.12 8.62
C MET A 451 -10.71 -10.96 9.63
N ASP A 452 -9.95 -11.12 10.71
CA ASP A 452 -9.63 -10.02 11.64
C ASP A 452 -8.35 -9.27 11.22
N ASP A 453 -7.97 -8.24 11.99
CA ASP A 453 -6.79 -7.43 11.64
C ASP A 453 -5.51 -8.25 11.68
N ALA A 454 -5.43 -9.25 12.57
CA ALA A 454 -4.29 -10.16 12.59
C ALA A 454 -4.24 -11.07 11.35
N ASP A 455 -5.39 -11.50 10.83
CA ASP A 455 -5.48 -12.20 9.56
C ASP A 455 -5.04 -11.32 8.39
N LEU A 456 -5.43 -10.04 8.35
CA LEU A 456 -5.01 -9.11 7.30
C LEU A 456 -3.50 -8.83 7.37
N ALA A 457 -2.97 -8.61 8.58
CA ALA A 457 -1.54 -8.41 8.80
C ALA A 457 -0.74 -9.66 8.37
N LYS A 458 -1.25 -10.84 8.74
CA LYS A 458 -0.68 -12.13 8.32
C LYS A 458 -0.77 -12.34 6.81
N SER A 459 -1.88 -11.97 6.18
CA SER A 459 -2.08 -12.08 4.72
C SER A 459 -0.99 -11.32 3.97
N TRP A 460 -0.77 -10.05 4.33
CA TRP A 460 0.32 -9.26 3.78
C TRP A 460 1.70 -9.85 4.10
N SER A 461 2.00 -10.07 5.37
CA SER A 461 3.35 -10.48 5.82
C SER A 461 3.77 -11.82 5.20
N PHE A 462 2.83 -12.76 5.13
CA PHE A 462 3.06 -14.09 4.57
C PHE A 462 3.15 -14.04 3.04
N PHE A 463 2.31 -13.26 2.39
CA PHE A 463 2.39 -13.06 0.94
C PHE A 463 3.73 -12.42 0.55
N ASP A 464 4.16 -11.36 1.25
CA ASP A 464 5.45 -10.69 1.02
C ASP A 464 6.64 -11.65 1.21
N TYR A 465 6.58 -12.55 2.19
CA TYR A 465 7.56 -13.64 2.35
C TYR A 465 7.63 -14.53 1.11
N VAL A 466 6.50 -15.06 0.65
CA VAL A 466 6.48 -15.98 -0.50
C VAL A 466 7.07 -15.29 -1.73
N LEU A 467 6.71 -14.02 -1.95
CA LEU A 467 7.23 -13.23 -3.06
C LEU A 467 8.74 -12.95 -2.99
N ARG A 468 9.25 -12.61 -1.80
CA ARG A 468 10.63 -12.19 -1.62
C ARG A 468 11.60 -13.36 -1.46
N LYS A 469 11.14 -14.53 -1.02
CA LYS A 469 12.03 -15.66 -0.65
C LYS A 469 11.84 -16.93 -1.47
N GLU A 470 10.63 -17.21 -1.97
CA GLU A 470 10.34 -18.52 -2.58
C GLU A 470 10.32 -18.50 -4.11
N GLY A 471 10.52 -17.34 -4.75
CA GLY A 471 10.72 -17.25 -6.20
C GLY A 471 9.59 -17.89 -7.02
N LEU A 472 9.96 -18.66 -8.06
CA LEU A 472 9.02 -19.36 -8.94
C LEU A 472 8.21 -20.41 -8.19
N GLU A 473 8.86 -21.16 -7.30
CA GLU A 473 8.26 -22.20 -6.49
C GLU A 473 7.14 -21.63 -5.61
N GLY A 474 7.37 -20.44 -5.04
CA GLY A 474 6.35 -19.65 -4.34
C GLY A 474 5.17 -19.27 -5.24
N GLN A 475 5.43 -18.78 -6.46
CA GLN A 475 4.37 -18.43 -7.42
C GLN A 475 3.50 -19.64 -7.78
N LEU A 476 4.12 -20.79 -8.08
CA LEU A 476 3.40 -22.03 -8.41
C LEU A 476 2.55 -22.51 -7.25
N TRP A 477 3.05 -22.37 -6.02
CA TRP A 477 2.30 -22.73 -4.82
C TRP A 477 1.10 -21.81 -4.57
N LEU A 478 1.22 -20.51 -4.85
CA LEU A 478 0.10 -19.56 -4.80
C LEU A 478 -0.94 -19.82 -5.90
N GLN A 479 -0.50 -20.15 -7.12
CA GLN A 479 -1.41 -20.57 -8.20
C GLN A 479 -2.15 -21.87 -7.85
N ALA A 480 -1.48 -22.81 -7.18
CA ALA A 480 -2.12 -24.01 -6.66
C ALA A 480 -3.21 -23.69 -5.61
N ALA A 481 -2.99 -22.65 -4.79
CA ALA A 481 -4.00 -22.19 -3.83
C ALA A 481 -5.30 -21.78 -4.56
N GLY A 482 -5.17 -20.88 -5.54
CA GLY A 482 -6.30 -20.44 -6.36
C GLY A 482 -6.98 -21.59 -7.10
N LYS A 483 -6.21 -22.47 -7.74
CA LYS A 483 -6.72 -23.64 -8.46
C LYS A 483 -7.55 -24.58 -7.57
N PHE A 484 -7.03 -24.94 -6.40
CA PHE A 484 -7.65 -25.96 -5.55
C PHE A 484 -8.72 -25.41 -4.60
N SER A 485 -8.75 -24.10 -4.36
CA SER A 485 -9.74 -23.45 -3.47
C SER A 485 -11.20 -23.59 -3.93
N THR A 486 -11.42 -23.96 -5.20
CA THR A 486 -12.76 -24.24 -5.75
C THR A 486 -13.45 -25.46 -5.10
N ASP A 487 -12.68 -26.42 -4.57
CA ASP A 487 -13.21 -27.58 -3.82
C ASP A 487 -12.74 -27.52 -2.36
N LYS A 488 -13.53 -26.84 -1.52
CA LYS A 488 -13.24 -26.67 -0.08
C LYS A 488 -12.98 -27.99 0.67
N LYS A 489 -13.50 -29.14 0.20
CA LYS A 489 -13.32 -30.43 0.88
C LYS A 489 -11.91 -31.00 0.71
N THR A 490 -11.31 -30.79 -0.46
CA THR A 490 -9.99 -31.34 -0.80
C THR A 490 -8.89 -30.28 -0.91
N PHE A 491 -9.26 -29.01 -0.79
CA PHE A 491 -8.38 -27.86 -0.96
C PHE A 491 -7.09 -27.98 -0.13
N ILE A 492 -7.19 -28.08 1.19
CA ILE A 492 -6.02 -28.06 2.09
C ILE A 492 -5.08 -29.24 1.84
N GLU A 493 -5.63 -30.42 1.53
CA GLU A 493 -4.83 -31.60 1.21
C GLU A 493 -4.04 -31.40 -0.09
N LYS A 494 -4.72 -31.01 -1.19
CA LYS A 494 -4.07 -30.78 -2.48
C LYS A 494 -3.08 -29.62 -2.45
N TRP A 495 -3.40 -28.56 -1.71
CA TRP A 495 -2.51 -27.41 -1.58
C TRP A 495 -1.25 -27.74 -0.78
N ARG A 496 -1.37 -28.62 0.22
CA ARG A 496 -0.23 -29.17 0.97
C ARG A 496 0.66 -30.04 0.10
N GLU A 497 0.08 -30.87 -0.77
CA GLU A 497 0.83 -31.66 -1.75
C GLU A 497 1.58 -30.75 -2.74
N ALA A 498 0.94 -29.67 -3.20
CA ALA A 498 1.59 -28.68 -4.05
C ALA A 498 2.76 -27.98 -3.36
N ALA A 499 2.65 -27.68 -2.06
CA ALA A 499 3.76 -27.13 -1.27
C ALA A 499 4.97 -28.08 -1.28
N ALA A 500 4.73 -29.38 -1.10
CA ALA A 500 5.80 -30.37 -1.12
C ALA A 500 6.48 -30.49 -2.49
N ALA A 501 5.69 -30.42 -3.56
CA ALA A 501 6.20 -30.47 -4.93
C ALA A 501 7.00 -29.22 -5.32
N ALA A 502 6.57 -28.04 -4.89
CA ALA A 502 7.19 -26.77 -5.26
C ALA A 502 8.32 -26.36 -4.31
N LEU A 503 8.08 -26.38 -2.99
CA LEU A 503 8.94 -25.73 -1.99
C LEU A 503 9.95 -26.68 -1.31
N GLY A 504 10.03 -27.93 -1.80
CA GLY A 504 10.94 -28.94 -1.28
C GLY A 504 10.69 -29.35 0.17
N VAL A 505 9.45 -29.22 0.65
CA VAL A 505 9.03 -29.61 2.01
C VAL A 505 8.38 -30.99 2.02
N THR A 506 8.32 -31.66 3.18
CA THR A 506 7.60 -32.93 3.26
C THR A 506 6.09 -32.68 3.29
N PRO A 507 5.23 -33.47 2.61
CA PRO A 507 3.79 -33.22 2.62
C PRO A 507 3.20 -33.17 4.02
N ARG A 508 3.67 -34.01 4.95
CA ARG A 508 3.14 -34.06 6.32
C ARG A 508 3.43 -32.78 7.12
N GLU A 509 4.55 -32.13 6.88
CA GLU A 509 5.01 -30.95 7.62
C GLU A 509 4.96 -29.66 6.80
N ALA A 510 4.51 -29.71 5.55
CA ALA A 510 4.63 -28.60 4.59
C ALA A 510 4.21 -27.24 5.14
N PHE A 511 2.98 -27.11 5.67
CA PHE A 511 2.54 -25.82 6.22
C PHE A 511 3.29 -25.41 7.48
N LYS A 512 3.71 -26.36 8.31
CA LYS A 512 4.51 -26.07 9.51
C LYS A 512 5.91 -25.58 9.13
N ASP A 513 6.52 -26.18 8.13
CA ASP A 513 7.84 -25.81 7.62
C ASP A 513 7.79 -24.42 6.97
N VAL A 514 6.81 -24.17 6.09
CA VAL A 514 6.61 -22.87 5.45
C VAL A 514 6.26 -21.79 6.48
N GLU A 515 5.42 -22.09 7.47
CA GLU A 515 5.18 -21.20 8.61
C GLU A 515 6.47 -20.88 9.38
N GLY A 516 7.34 -21.87 9.61
CA GLY A 516 8.63 -21.68 10.27
C GLY A 516 9.53 -20.71 9.51
N ARG A 517 9.67 -20.91 8.19
CA ARG A 517 10.43 -20.02 7.30
C ARG A 517 9.86 -18.60 7.27
N TRP A 518 8.53 -18.46 7.17
CA TRP A 518 7.87 -17.16 7.26
C TRP A 518 8.13 -16.49 8.62
N ARG A 519 8.03 -17.21 9.74
CA ARG A 519 8.28 -16.64 11.07
C ARG A 519 9.69 -16.10 11.19
N GLU A 520 10.68 -16.83 10.68
CA GLU A 520 12.07 -16.37 10.63
C GLU A 520 12.19 -15.07 9.82
N PHE A 521 11.63 -15.06 8.61
CA PHE A 521 11.60 -13.89 7.73
C PHE A 521 10.93 -12.66 8.38
N ALA A 522 9.73 -12.83 8.94
CA ALA A 522 8.99 -11.75 9.59
C ALA A 522 9.68 -11.26 10.88
N SER A 523 10.32 -12.17 11.64
CA SER A 523 11.05 -11.81 12.87
C SER A 523 12.33 -11.02 12.61
N ASN A 524 12.92 -11.18 11.42
CA ASN A 524 14.09 -10.41 10.98
C ASN A 524 13.70 -9.13 10.24
N GLY A 525 12.43 -8.67 10.36
CA GLY A 525 11.97 -7.45 9.72
C GLY A 525 11.93 -7.54 8.19
N GLN A 526 11.77 -8.74 7.64
CA GLN A 526 11.74 -9.01 6.19
C GLN A 526 13.06 -8.75 5.46
N ASP A 527 14.18 -8.73 6.19
CA ASP A 527 15.52 -8.66 5.62
C ASP A 527 15.77 -9.85 4.69
N THR A 528 16.08 -9.54 3.44
CA THR A 528 16.33 -10.55 2.40
C THR A 528 17.78 -10.99 2.35
N SER A 529 18.71 -10.26 2.99
CA SER A 529 20.12 -10.61 3.01
C SER A 529 20.34 -11.98 3.66
N GLU A 530 21.28 -12.75 3.11
CA GLU A 530 21.77 -13.95 3.79
C GLU A 530 22.40 -13.49 5.10
N SER A 531 21.70 -13.69 6.23
CA SER A 531 22.25 -13.39 7.54
C SER A 531 23.50 -14.25 7.75
N THR A 532 24.67 -13.69 7.43
CA THR A 532 25.92 -14.24 7.93
C THR A 532 25.88 -13.97 9.43
N GLY A 533 25.43 -14.99 10.16
CA GLY A 533 25.12 -14.92 11.58
C GLY A 533 26.17 -14.12 12.37
N LYS A 534 25.81 -12.88 12.70
CA LYS A 534 26.38 -12.14 13.82
C LYS A 534 25.25 -11.44 14.53
N ARG A 535 24.59 -12.19 15.43
CA ARG A 535 24.15 -11.62 16.71
C ARG A 535 25.40 -11.08 17.42
N GLY A 536 25.79 -9.87 17.05
CA GLY A 536 26.76 -9.08 17.79
C GLY A 536 26.02 -8.46 18.96
N SER A 537 26.11 -9.08 20.13
CA SER A 537 25.92 -8.38 21.40
C SER A 537 26.82 -7.13 21.41
N ARG A 538 26.23 -5.94 21.53
CA ARG A 538 26.76 -4.81 22.31
C ARG A 538 25.74 -3.70 22.44
#